data_AF-A0A1P8F8B7-F1
#
_entry.id   AF-A0A1P8F8B7-F1
#
_cell.length_a   1.000
_cell.length_b   1.000
_cell.length_c   1.000
_cell.angle_alpha   90.00
_cell.angle_beta   90.00
_cell.angle_gamma   90.00
#
_symmetry.space_group_name_H-M   'P 1'
#
loop_
_entity.id
_entity.type
_entity.pdbx_description
1 polymer ?
#
loop_
_entity_poly.entity_id
_entity_poly.type
_entity_poly.pdbx_seq_one_letter_code
_entity_poly.pdbx_strand_id
1 'polypeptide(L)'
;MNSDKECCSCVFRNTPNTSACRNCSHFHPATSVSTGYVNIFDMAKELRKIEQQQAQIGSSNMPKSDSNHSSELSICPKCGQTSLFHNWVNNAEECFKPGCELNPRSTKQKTLWFESTTIEYKETISTATGGLNNPSLLSVKMFLADIRSWRREYQENVYVCADFAQDVVDKAAQRGIKCGYVVIRFANHAIGHAVNAFQTDWGLKFFEPQSGNEEDVIVGRRYSGVLAGVPGGSKIAEIEIRWNDGSLTRLP
;
A
#
# COMPACT_ATOMS: atom_id res chain seq x y z
N MET A 1 -45.46 -30.18 -20.02
CA MET A 1 -46.34 -28.99 -20.08
C MET A 1 -46.00 -28.16 -18.86
N ASN A 2 -45.44 -26.95 -18.84
CA ASN A 2 -44.89 -25.91 -19.72
C ASN A 2 -43.98 -25.11 -18.74
N SER A 3 -42.90 -24.41 -19.05
CA SER A 3 -42.14 -24.07 -20.25
C SER A 3 -40.91 -23.34 -19.70
N ASP A 4 -39.70 -23.80 -19.99
CA ASP A 4 -38.49 -22.99 -19.82
C ASP A 4 -38.61 -21.79 -20.74
N LYS A 5 -38.96 -20.63 -20.18
CA LYS A 5 -38.94 -19.37 -20.93
C LYS A 5 -37.51 -18.85 -20.92
N GLU A 6 -36.75 -19.29 -21.90
CA GLU A 6 -35.49 -18.66 -22.27
C GLU A 6 -35.72 -17.17 -22.55
N CYS A 7 -35.04 -16.30 -21.81
CA CYS A 7 -35.01 -14.88 -22.11
C CYS A 7 -34.05 -14.65 -23.29
N CYS A 8 -34.59 -14.73 -24.51
CA CYS A 8 -33.82 -14.66 -25.76
C CYS A 8 -33.41 -13.25 -26.19
N SER A 9 -33.64 -12.19 -25.40
CA SER A 9 -33.37 -10.81 -25.83
C SER A 9 -32.38 -10.03 -24.96
N CYS A 10 -31.66 -10.67 -24.03
CA CYS A 10 -30.68 -9.95 -23.20
C CYS A 10 -29.32 -9.85 -23.92
N VAL A 11 -28.99 -8.64 -24.39
CA VAL A 11 -27.75 -8.29 -25.12
C VAL A 11 -26.48 -8.46 -24.27
N PHE A 12 -26.61 -8.73 -22.96
CA PHE A 12 -25.50 -8.79 -22.00
C PHE A 12 -25.09 -10.21 -21.56
N ARG A 13 -25.42 -11.25 -22.34
CA ARG A 13 -25.15 -12.65 -21.93
C ARG A 13 -23.68 -12.97 -21.58
N ASN A 14 -22.70 -12.16 -21.97
CA ASN A 14 -21.27 -12.44 -21.79
C ASN A 14 -20.45 -11.36 -21.07
N THR A 15 -21.06 -10.41 -20.35
CA THR A 15 -20.29 -9.41 -19.56
C THR A 15 -20.37 -9.69 -18.06
N PRO A 16 -19.24 -9.81 -17.34
CA PRO A 16 -19.22 -10.15 -15.91
C PRO A 16 -19.55 -8.96 -14.98
N ASN A 17 -20.39 -8.02 -15.41
CA ASN A 17 -20.62 -6.78 -14.67
C ASN A 17 -22.00 -6.77 -13.97
N THR A 18 -21.98 -6.50 -12.67
CA THR A 18 -23.07 -6.67 -11.68
C THR A 18 -24.18 -5.61 -11.73
N SER A 19 -24.44 -5.00 -12.88
CA SER A 19 -25.60 -4.12 -13.01
C SER A 19 -26.87 -4.96 -13.14
N ALA A 20 -27.68 -4.96 -12.08
CA ALA A 20 -28.93 -5.71 -11.98
C ALA A 20 -29.86 -5.44 -13.18
N CYS A 21 -30.30 -6.50 -13.84
CA CYS A 21 -31.38 -6.43 -14.82
C CYS A 21 -32.68 -6.05 -14.08
N ARG A 22 -33.20 -4.85 -14.32
CA ARG A 22 -34.38 -4.30 -13.61
C ARG A 22 -35.67 -5.14 -13.74
N ASN A 23 -35.69 -6.15 -14.61
CA ASN A 23 -36.88 -6.99 -14.88
C ASN A 23 -36.77 -8.46 -14.43
N CYS A 24 -35.70 -8.87 -13.73
CA CYS A 24 -35.57 -10.26 -13.26
C CYS A 24 -35.36 -10.34 -11.74
N SER A 25 -36.26 -11.04 -11.05
CA SER A 25 -36.29 -11.22 -9.60
C SER A 25 -35.29 -12.25 -9.03
N HIS A 26 -34.23 -12.60 -9.77
CA HIS A 26 -33.29 -13.63 -9.34
C HIS A 26 -32.05 -13.03 -8.70
N PHE A 27 -31.91 -13.28 -7.39
CA PHE A 27 -30.75 -12.92 -6.58
C PHE A 27 -29.66 -13.97 -6.80
N HIS A 28 -28.52 -13.57 -7.37
CA HIS A 28 -27.32 -14.41 -7.40
C HIS A 28 -26.37 -13.97 -6.27
N PRO A 29 -25.88 -14.88 -5.41
CA PRO A 29 -24.89 -14.53 -4.40
C PRO A 29 -23.59 -14.12 -5.10
N ALA A 30 -23.06 -12.95 -4.72
CA ALA A 30 -21.81 -12.43 -5.25
C ALA A 30 -20.66 -13.37 -4.89
N THR A 31 -20.01 -13.96 -5.89
CA THR A 31 -18.70 -14.59 -5.72
C THR A 31 -17.66 -13.48 -5.55
N SER A 32 -17.04 -13.43 -4.38
CA SER A 32 -15.97 -12.49 -4.08
C SER A 32 -14.76 -12.78 -4.97
N VAL A 33 -14.50 -11.91 -5.94
CA VAL A 33 -13.23 -11.89 -6.66
C VAL A 33 -12.18 -11.30 -5.71
N SER A 34 -11.28 -12.15 -5.23
CA SER A 34 -10.09 -11.76 -4.47
C SER A 34 -9.23 -10.81 -5.31
N THR A 35 -9.26 -9.52 -4.96
CA THR A 35 -8.23 -8.57 -5.38
C THR A 35 -6.92 -9.03 -4.77
N GLY A 36 -5.93 -9.36 -5.61
CA GLY A 36 -4.60 -9.82 -5.20
C GLY A 36 -3.82 -8.75 -4.43
N TYR A 37 -4.22 -8.50 -3.20
CA TYR A 37 -3.46 -7.77 -2.20
C TYR A 37 -2.29 -8.65 -1.79
N VAL A 38 -1.07 -8.18 -2.02
CA VAL A 38 0.11 -8.78 -1.42
C VAL A 38 0.08 -8.36 0.04
N ASN A 39 -0.27 -9.31 0.91
CA ASN A 39 -0.24 -9.12 2.34
C ASN A 39 1.22 -9.11 2.80
N ILE A 40 1.75 -7.93 3.08
CA ILE A 40 3.12 -7.73 3.54
C ILE A 40 3.43 -8.46 4.86
N PHE A 41 2.43 -8.84 5.64
CA PHE A 41 2.59 -9.74 6.79
C PHE A 41 2.90 -11.18 6.38
N ASP A 42 2.31 -11.68 5.30
CA ASP A 42 2.65 -13.00 4.77
C ASP A 42 4.08 -12.99 4.24
N MET A 43 4.52 -11.88 3.62
CA MET A 43 5.93 -11.69 3.25
C MET A 43 6.86 -11.72 4.44
N ALA A 44 6.56 -10.94 5.48
CA ALA A 44 7.37 -10.88 6.69
C ALA A 44 7.41 -12.24 7.41
N LYS A 45 6.33 -13.03 7.34
CA LYS A 45 6.23 -14.38 7.90
C LYS A 45 7.07 -15.40 7.11
N GLU A 46 7.05 -15.33 5.78
CA GLU A 46 7.92 -16.18 4.94
C GLU A 46 9.40 -15.82 5.12
N LEU A 47 9.74 -14.53 5.23
CA LEU A 47 11.11 -14.11 5.54
C LEU A 47 11.58 -14.67 6.90
N ARG A 48 10.72 -14.74 7.92
CA ARG A 48 11.05 -15.39 9.21
C ARG A 48 11.32 -16.88 9.06
N LYS A 49 10.57 -17.59 8.21
CA LYS A 49 10.79 -19.02 7.95
C LYS A 49 12.13 -19.24 7.26
N ILE A 50 12.48 -18.38 6.31
CA ILE A 50 13.77 -18.44 5.61
C ILE A 50 14.92 -18.18 6.59
N GLU A 51 14.82 -17.13 7.43
CA GLU A 51 15.83 -16.84 8.46
C GLU A 51 15.99 -18.00 9.47
N GLN A 52 14.87 -18.60 9.90
CA GLN A 52 14.88 -19.76 10.81
C GLN A 52 15.47 -21.02 10.16
N GLN A 53 15.16 -21.27 8.90
CA GLN A 53 15.72 -22.38 8.13
C GLN A 53 17.24 -22.19 7.92
N GLN A 54 17.68 -20.98 7.61
CA GLN A 54 19.10 -20.64 7.49
C GLN A 54 19.84 -20.80 8.83
N ALA A 55 19.22 -20.40 9.95
CA ALA A 55 19.78 -20.60 11.28
C ALA A 55 19.86 -22.08 11.69
N GLN A 56 18.92 -22.93 11.24
CA GLN A 56 18.93 -24.37 11.50
C GLN A 56 19.92 -25.14 10.62
N ILE A 57 20.17 -24.66 9.40
CA ILE A 57 21.15 -25.26 8.47
C ILE A 57 22.60 -24.90 8.87
N GLY A 58 22.80 -23.85 9.69
CA GLY A 58 24.12 -23.36 10.11
C GLY A 58 24.92 -24.22 11.11
N SER A 59 24.52 -25.45 11.44
CA SER A 59 25.25 -26.27 12.43
C SER A 59 26.09 -27.44 11.86
N SER A 60 26.15 -27.63 10.54
CA SER A 60 27.10 -28.59 9.97
C SER A 60 27.57 -28.18 8.57
N ASN A 61 28.79 -27.63 8.53
CA ASN A 61 29.62 -27.41 7.35
C ASN A 61 28.95 -26.68 6.16
N MET A 62 29.03 -25.35 6.15
CA MET A 62 28.96 -24.57 4.91
C MET A 62 30.17 -23.65 4.75
N PRO A 63 30.65 -23.46 3.50
CA PRO A 63 31.71 -22.52 3.18
C PRO A 63 31.21 -21.09 3.44
N LYS A 64 32.14 -20.22 3.85
CA LYS A 64 31.91 -18.80 4.15
C LYS A 64 31.01 -18.17 3.09
N SER A 65 29.75 -17.88 3.45
CA SER A 65 28.86 -17.09 2.61
C SER A 65 29.25 -15.62 2.78
N ASP A 66 29.76 -15.02 1.72
CA ASP A 66 30.05 -13.59 1.69
C ASP A 66 28.78 -12.79 1.98
N SER A 67 28.85 -12.00 3.04
CA SER A 67 27.84 -11.05 3.46
C SER A 67 27.76 -9.90 2.45
N ASN A 68 26.99 -10.07 1.38
CA ASN A 68 26.70 -9.00 0.42
C ASN A 68 25.43 -9.29 -0.41
N HIS A 69 24.29 -9.55 0.24
CA HIS A 69 23.00 -9.40 -0.45
C HIS A 69 22.63 -7.91 -0.53
N SER A 70 23.37 -7.20 -1.39
CA SER A 70 22.98 -5.90 -1.91
C SER A 70 21.57 -6.01 -2.47
N SER A 71 20.66 -5.14 -2.03
CA SER A 71 19.32 -4.97 -2.60
C SER A 71 19.40 -4.31 -3.97
N GLU A 72 20.33 -4.74 -4.81
CA GLU A 72 20.56 -4.20 -6.14
C GLU A 72 19.50 -4.74 -7.08
N LEU A 73 18.68 -3.82 -7.58
CA LEU A 73 17.81 -4.08 -8.70
C LEU A 73 18.68 -4.50 -9.89
N SER A 74 18.28 -5.56 -10.59
CA SER A 74 18.93 -5.98 -11.83
C SER A 74 18.24 -5.36 -13.05
N ILE A 75 18.90 -5.43 -14.20
CA ILE A 75 18.34 -4.95 -15.47
C ILE A 75 17.21 -5.88 -15.90
N CYS A 76 16.01 -5.34 -16.05
CA CYS A 76 14.86 -6.10 -16.50
C CYS A 76 15.03 -6.52 -17.97
N PRO A 77 14.93 -7.83 -18.30
CA PRO A 77 15.11 -8.31 -19.67
C PRO A 77 14.00 -7.87 -20.62
N LYS A 78 12.86 -7.42 -20.09
CA LYS A 78 11.72 -6.97 -20.91
C LYS A 78 11.76 -5.49 -21.26
N CYS A 79 12.27 -4.65 -20.37
CA CYS A 79 12.21 -3.21 -20.55
C CYS A 79 13.57 -2.51 -20.57
N GLY A 80 14.66 -3.25 -20.27
CA GLY A 80 16.03 -2.75 -20.25
C GLY A 80 16.36 -1.82 -19.08
N GLN A 81 15.44 -1.59 -18.15
CA GLN A 81 15.68 -0.72 -17.00
C GLN A 81 16.13 -1.51 -15.77
N THR A 82 17.05 -0.96 -14.99
CA THR A 82 17.47 -1.44 -13.67
C THR A 82 16.31 -1.36 -12.67
N SER A 83 15.41 -2.34 -12.74
CA SER A 83 14.10 -2.33 -12.11
C SER A 83 13.54 -3.74 -11.87
N LEU A 84 14.34 -4.76 -12.14
CA LEU A 84 14.01 -6.15 -11.90
C LEU A 84 14.40 -6.52 -10.47
N PHE A 85 13.52 -7.22 -9.79
CA PHE A 85 13.77 -7.74 -8.46
C PHE A 85 13.12 -9.11 -8.33
N HIS A 86 13.67 -9.94 -7.45
CA HIS A 86 13.06 -11.20 -7.11
C HIS A 86 11.98 -10.98 -6.05
N ASN A 87 10.73 -11.23 -6.41
CA ASN A 87 9.62 -11.28 -5.48
C ASN A 87 9.56 -12.68 -4.84
N TRP A 88 10.08 -12.77 -3.62
CA TRP A 88 10.11 -14.02 -2.84
C TRP A 88 8.72 -14.59 -2.49
N VAL A 89 7.65 -13.79 -2.63
CA VAL A 89 6.27 -14.18 -2.27
C VAL A 89 5.70 -15.17 -3.26
N ASN A 90 5.93 -14.91 -4.54
CA ASN A 90 5.47 -15.75 -5.63
C ASN A 90 6.64 -16.46 -6.33
N ASN A 91 7.85 -16.32 -5.78
CA ASN A 91 9.09 -16.86 -6.32
C ASN A 91 9.28 -16.47 -7.80
N ALA A 92 8.97 -15.21 -8.13
CA ALA A 92 9.00 -14.71 -9.51
C ALA A 92 9.85 -13.44 -9.62
N GLU A 93 10.44 -13.21 -10.80
CA GLU A 93 11.06 -11.93 -11.11
C GLU A 93 10.01 -10.94 -11.59
N GLU A 94 9.94 -9.80 -10.92
CA GLU A 94 8.99 -8.74 -11.23
C GLU A 94 9.74 -7.47 -11.64
N CYS A 95 9.09 -6.66 -12.48
CA CYS A 95 9.63 -5.40 -12.95
C CYS A 95 8.79 -4.24 -12.44
N PHE A 96 9.45 -3.24 -11.84
CA PHE A 96 8.76 -2.06 -11.33
C PHE A 96 8.33 -1.07 -12.43
N LYS A 97 8.98 -1.08 -13.61
CA LYS A 97 8.62 -0.16 -14.71
C LYS A 97 7.13 -0.31 -15.07
N PRO A 98 6.33 0.76 -15.00
CA PRO A 98 4.92 0.71 -15.38
C PRO A 98 4.77 0.36 -16.87
N GLY A 99 3.79 -0.48 -17.19
CA GLY A 99 3.59 -0.99 -18.55
C GLY A 99 4.62 -2.04 -19.00
N CYS A 100 5.60 -2.41 -18.17
CA CYS A 100 6.44 -3.57 -18.44
C CYS A 100 5.63 -4.86 -18.29
N GLU A 101 5.86 -5.85 -19.16
CA GLU A 101 5.20 -7.15 -19.11
C GLU A 101 5.43 -7.91 -17.80
N LEU A 102 6.60 -7.71 -17.17
CA LEU A 102 6.93 -8.29 -15.86
C LEU A 102 6.39 -7.46 -14.68
N ASN A 103 5.68 -6.37 -14.94
CA ASN A 103 4.98 -5.63 -13.90
C ASN A 103 3.58 -6.27 -13.71
N PRO A 104 3.29 -6.93 -12.58
CA PRO A 104 2.02 -7.63 -12.36
C PRO A 104 0.80 -6.69 -12.32
N ARG A 105 1.03 -5.36 -12.26
CA ARG A 105 -0.04 -4.35 -12.34
C ARG A 105 -0.33 -3.89 -13.77
N SER A 106 0.60 -4.10 -14.72
CA SER A 106 0.43 -3.68 -16.13
C SER A 106 -0.73 -4.39 -16.84
N THR A 107 -1.02 -5.64 -16.46
CA THR A 107 -2.08 -6.47 -17.04
C THR A 107 -3.45 -6.23 -16.40
N LYS A 108 -3.51 -5.71 -15.16
CA LYS A 108 -4.79 -5.50 -14.43
C LYS A 108 -5.32 -4.06 -14.44
N GLN A 109 -4.49 -3.05 -14.69
CA GLN A 109 -4.91 -1.64 -14.60
C GLN A 109 -5.32 -0.98 -15.93
N LYS A 110 -5.39 -1.72 -17.05
CA LYS A 110 -5.71 -1.11 -18.35
C LYS A 110 -7.19 -0.71 -18.53
N THR A 111 -8.09 -1.01 -17.58
CA THR A 111 -9.54 -0.83 -17.76
C THR A 111 -10.28 -0.03 -16.69
N LEU A 112 -9.62 0.46 -15.64
CA LEU A 112 -10.26 1.27 -14.60
C LEU A 112 -9.23 2.32 -14.16
N TRP A 113 -9.65 3.54 -13.85
CA TRP A 113 -8.82 4.71 -13.48
C TRP A 113 -8.34 5.59 -14.63
N PHE A 114 -9.29 6.12 -15.42
CA PHE A 114 -9.10 7.43 -16.06
C PHE A 114 -10.37 8.26 -15.86
N GLU A 115 -10.48 8.82 -14.66
CA GLU A 115 -11.26 10.03 -14.32
C GLU A 115 -11.03 10.29 -12.83
N SER A 116 -9.93 10.97 -12.50
CA SER A 116 -9.83 11.63 -11.21
C SER A 116 -9.26 13.02 -11.41
N THR A 117 -10.08 13.98 -11.01
CA THR A 117 -9.88 15.42 -10.93
C THR A 117 -8.46 15.81 -10.54
N THR A 118 -7.82 16.61 -11.39
CA THR A 118 -6.64 17.39 -11.06
C THR A 118 -6.98 18.38 -9.94
N ILE A 119 -6.57 18.07 -8.71
CA ILE A 119 -6.55 19.06 -7.63
C ILE A 119 -5.24 19.85 -7.80
N GLU A 120 -5.35 21.12 -8.19
CA GLU A 120 -4.21 22.04 -8.23
C GLU A 120 -3.64 22.24 -6.82
N TYR A 121 -2.39 21.84 -6.64
CA TYR A 121 -1.65 22.06 -5.40
C TYR A 121 -0.87 23.36 -5.48
N LYS A 122 -1.09 24.28 -4.53
CA LYS A 122 -0.20 25.44 -4.32
C LYS A 122 1.03 24.98 -3.56
N GLU A 123 2.14 24.85 -4.26
CA GLU A 123 3.46 24.59 -3.69
C GLU A 123 3.85 25.75 -2.76
N THR A 124 4.21 25.43 -1.52
CA THR A 124 4.84 26.39 -0.60
C THR A 124 6.35 26.13 -0.63
N ILE A 125 7.10 27.15 -1.07
CA ILE A 125 8.55 27.10 -1.31
C ILE A 125 9.30 26.78 -0.01
N SER A 126 10.04 25.68 0.01
CA SER A 126 10.98 25.33 1.09
C SER A 126 12.40 25.69 0.65
N THR A 127 13.05 26.57 1.42
CA THR A 127 14.44 26.98 1.21
C THR A 127 15.40 25.84 1.55
N ALA A 128 16.21 25.44 0.57
CA ALA A 128 17.13 24.34 0.62
C ALA A 128 18.23 24.50 1.69
N THR A 129 18.22 23.63 2.69
CA THR A 129 19.39 23.25 3.50
C THR A 129 19.33 21.74 3.73
N GLY A 130 20.18 20.97 3.07
CA GLY A 130 20.28 19.51 3.23
C GLY A 130 18.99 18.73 2.97
N GLY A 131 18.28 19.08 1.88
CA GLY A 131 16.87 18.77 1.66
C GLY A 131 16.51 17.29 1.75
N LEU A 132 15.51 17.00 2.59
CA LEU A 132 14.81 15.72 2.59
C LEU A 132 14.22 15.47 1.20
N ASN A 133 14.44 14.27 0.66
CA ASN A 133 14.06 13.95 -0.71
C ASN A 133 12.70 13.25 -0.76
N ASN A 134 11.91 13.58 -1.78
CA ASN A 134 10.71 12.82 -2.13
C ASN A 134 11.15 11.45 -2.70
N PRO A 135 10.80 10.33 -2.05
CA PRO A 135 11.17 9.01 -2.51
C PRO A 135 10.29 8.56 -3.70
N SER A 136 10.81 7.65 -4.54
CA SER A 136 9.91 6.89 -5.44
C SER A 136 8.97 6.01 -4.62
N LEU A 137 7.80 5.66 -5.16
CA LEU A 137 6.86 4.72 -4.52
C LEU A 137 7.53 3.38 -4.20
N LEU A 138 8.45 2.95 -5.06
CA LEU A 138 9.26 1.76 -4.81
C LEU A 138 10.16 1.95 -3.58
N SER A 139 10.89 3.06 -3.53
CA SER A 139 11.77 3.39 -2.41
C SER A 139 10.98 3.46 -1.10
N VAL A 140 9.75 3.96 -1.10
CA VAL A 140 8.85 3.94 0.07
C VAL A 140 8.54 2.51 0.50
N LYS A 141 8.15 1.63 -0.44
CA LYS A 141 7.82 0.24 -0.11
C LYS A 141 9.02 -0.53 0.43
N MET A 142 10.20 -0.35 -0.17
CA MET A 142 11.44 -0.93 0.32
C MET A 142 11.83 -0.37 1.68
N PHE A 143 11.69 0.95 1.88
CA PHE A 143 11.91 1.61 3.15
C PHE A 143 11.02 1.00 4.22
N LEU A 144 9.70 1.01 4.00
CA LEU A 144 8.72 0.44 4.92
C LEU A 144 9.06 -1.01 5.23
N ALA A 145 9.28 -1.87 4.21
CA ALA A 145 9.67 -3.27 4.35
C ALA A 145 10.83 -3.50 5.34
N ASP A 146 11.77 -2.56 5.42
CA ASP A 146 12.94 -2.61 6.29
C ASP A 146 12.69 -2.05 7.71
N ILE A 147 11.70 -1.16 7.90
CA ILE A 147 11.39 -0.61 9.22
C ILE A 147 10.74 -1.68 10.09
N ARG A 148 11.52 -2.40 10.88
CA ARG A 148 11.02 -3.45 11.79
C ARG A 148 10.04 -2.96 12.89
N SER A 149 9.63 -1.68 12.92
CA SER A 149 8.77 -1.10 13.98
C SER A 149 7.35 -1.67 14.02
N TRP A 150 6.77 -2.06 12.88
CA TRP A 150 5.54 -2.87 12.82
C TRP A 150 5.64 -4.28 13.45
N ARG A 151 6.79 -4.64 14.04
CA ARG A 151 6.91 -5.84 14.88
C ARG A 151 6.45 -5.61 16.32
N ARG A 152 6.09 -4.38 16.70
CA ARG A 152 5.46 -4.10 17.99
C ARG A 152 3.97 -4.38 17.90
N GLU A 153 3.42 -4.93 18.98
CA GLU A 153 1.97 -5.09 19.10
C GLU A 153 1.34 -3.75 19.50
N TYR A 154 0.16 -3.47 18.95
CA TYR A 154 -0.65 -2.35 19.43
C TYR A 154 -1.00 -2.60 20.90
N GLN A 155 -0.67 -1.64 21.76
CA GLN A 155 -1.00 -1.68 23.17
C GLN A 155 -1.72 -0.41 23.56
N GLU A 156 -3.00 -0.56 23.93
CA GLU A 156 -3.82 0.57 24.35
C GLU A 156 -3.14 1.35 25.49
N ASN A 157 -3.08 2.67 25.37
CA ASN A 157 -2.43 3.59 26.31
C ASN A 157 -0.91 3.43 26.48
N VAL A 158 -0.25 2.55 25.72
CA VAL A 158 1.21 2.30 25.84
C VAL A 158 1.93 2.55 24.51
N TYR A 159 1.40 1.97 23.42
CA TYR A 159 1.98 2.07 22.08
C TYR A 159 0.86 1.97 21.05
N VAL A 160 0.38 3.13 20.61
CA VAL A 160 -0.82 3.31 19.79
C VAL A 160 -0.45 3.79 18.38
N CYS A 161 -1.44 4.01 17.51
CA CYS A 161 -1.23 4.40 16.12
C CYS A 161 -0.30 5.63 15.97
N ALA A 162 -0.37 6.58 16.91
CA ALA A 162 0.49 7.74 16.94
C ALA A 162 1.98 7.38 17.07
N ASP A 163 2.31 6.39 17.90
CA ASP A 163 3.69 5.95 18.12
C ASP A 163 4.24 5.21 16.90
N PHE A 164 3.43 4.34 16.28
CA PHE A 164 3.80 3.68 15.01
C PHE A 164 4.11 4.71 13.92
N ALA A 165 3.24 5.72 13.75
CA ALA A 165 3.44 6.76 12.74
C ALA A 165 4.68 7.61 13.02
N GLN A 166 4.96 7.91 14.30
CA GLN A 166 6.15 8.67 14.70
C GLN A 166 7.44 7.88 14.42
N ASP A 167 7.47 6.58 14.74
CA ASP A 167 8.63 5.71 14.48
C ASP A 167 9.02 5.69 12.99
N VAL A 168 8.02 5.67 12.09
CA VAL A 168 8.26 5.74 10.64
C VAL A 168 8.85 7.09 10.23
N VAL A 169 8.34 8.20 10.77
CA VAL A 169 8.87 9.55 10.49
C VAL A 169 10.31 9.70 10.95
N ASP A 170 10.61 9.25 12.17
CA ASP A 170 11.96 9.32 12.74
C ASP A 170 12.96 8.49 11.92
N LYS A 171 12.54 7.31 11.47
CA LYS A 171 13.36 6.44 10.61
C LYS A 171 13.52 7.01 9.20
N ALA A 172 12.52 7.69 8.67
CA ALA A 172 12.60 8.37 7.38
C ALA A 172 13.60 9.54 7.45
N ALA A 173 13.53 10.35 8.51
CA ALA A 173 14.45 11.46 8.75
C ALA A 173 15.91 10.97 8.85
N GLN A 174 16.16 9.86 9.57
CA GLN A 174 17.48 9.22 9.64
C GLN A 174 18.05 8.80 8.27
N ARG A 175 17.18 8.59 7.26
CA ARG A 175 17.56 8.21 5.90
C ARG A 175 17.50 9.35 4.89
N GLY A 176 17.22 10.58 5.33
CA GLY A 176 17.05 11.72 4.42
C GLY A 176 15.78 11.64 3.55
N ILE A 177 14.76 10.88 3.97
CA ILE A 177 13.50 10.69 3.25
C ILE A 177 12.45 11.67 3.79
N LYS A 178 11.80 12.42 2.91
CA LYS A 178 10.66 13.26 3.27
C LYS A 178 9.45 12.38 3.57
N CYS A 179 8.91 12.49 4.79
CA CYS A 179 7.79 11.72 5.29
C CYS A 179 6.86 12.62 6.11
N GLY A 180 5.57 12.45 5.92
CA GLY A 180 4.52 13.15 6.66
C GLY A 180 3.98 12.27 7.79
N TYR A 181 3.86 12.85 8.97
CA TYR A 181 2.98 12.37 10.03
C TYR A 181 1.56 12.85 9.73
N VAL A 182 0.61 11.92 9.58
CA VAL A 182 -0.75 12.25 9.18
C VAL A 182 -1.69 12.07 10.36
N VAL A 183 -2.45 13.11 10.69
CA VAL A 183 -3.57 13.04 11.63
C VAL A 183 -4.87 12.99 10.83
N ILE A 184 -5.62 11.91 11.03
CA ILE A 184 -6.96 11.72 10.47
C ILE A 184 -7.96 11.97 11.59
N ARG A 185 -8.90 12.90 11.36
CA ARG A 185 -10.08 13.06 12.23
C ARG A 185 -11.28 12.42 11.60
N PHE A 186 -12.06 11.69 12.40
CA PHE A 186 -13.29 11.07 11.95
C PHE A 186 -14.51 11.91 12.37
N ALA A 187 -15.52 11.97 11.50
CA ALA A 187 -16.78 12.63 11.79
C ALA A 187 -17.50 11.91 12.94
N ASN A 188 -17.93 12.64 13.96
CA ASN A 188 -18.67 12.13 15.12
C ASN A 188 -17.89 11.16 16.03
N HIS A 189 -16.55 11.14 15.94
CA HIS A 189 -15.71 10.38 16.87
C HIS A 189 -14.69 11.31 17.53
N ALA A 190 -14.50 11.14 18.85
CA ALA A 190 -13.47 11.85 19.59
C ALA A 190 -12.06 11.29 19.31
N ILE A 191 -11.99 10.02 18.92
CA ILE A 191 -10.76 9.31 18.60
C ILE A 191 -10.46 9.48 17.11
N GLY A 192 -9.25 9.94 16.80
CA GLY A 192 -8.72 10.02 15.44
C GLY A 192 -7.83 8.82 15.10
N HIS A 193 -7.13 8.91 13.97
CA HIS A 193 -6.14 7.91 13.57
C HIS A 193 -4.86 8.58 13.08
N ALA A 194 -3.74 7.87 13.15
CA ALA A 194 -2.45 8.35 12.67
C ALA A 194 -1.86 7.39 11.62
N VAL A 195 -1.45 7.95 10.49
CA VAL A 195 -0.80 7.22 9.39
C VAL A 195 0.41 8.00 8.87
N ASN A 196 1.09 7.48 7.85
CA ASN A 196 2.19 8.19 7.19
C ASN A 196 1.84 8.59 5.76
N ALA A 197 2.39 9.71 5.31
CA ALA A 197 2.29 10.19 3.93
C ALA A 197 3.66 10.33 3.28
N PHE A 198 3.73 10.06 1.98
CA PHE A 198 4.90 10.30 1.15
C PHE A 198 4.48 10.99 -0.14
N GLN A 199 5.15 12.07 -0.49
CA GLN A 199 5.09 12.59 -1.86
C GLN A 199 6.00 11.72 -2.72
N THR A 200 5.43 11.07 -3.72
CA THR A 200 6.14 10.12 -4.59
C THR A 200 6.04 10.51 -6.07
N ASP A 201 6.72 9.75 -6.93
CA ASP A 201 6.55 9.78 -8.39
C ASP A 201 5.14 9.37 -8.85
N TRP A 202 4.31 8.83 -7.94
CA TRP A 202 2.89 8.52 -8.14
C TRP A 202 1.95 9.48 -7.40
N GLY A 203 2.46 10.65 -7.02
CA GLY A 203 1.74 11.63 -6.22
C GLY A 203 1.78 11.31 -4.72
N LEU A 204 0.87 11.94 -3.97
CA LEU A 204 0.75 11.77 -2.54
C LEU A 204 0.15 10.39 -2.21
N LYS A 205 0.84 9.61 -1.38
CA LYS A 205 0.44 8.26 -0.97
C LYS A 205 0.42 8.12 0.54
N PHE A 206 -0.56 7.38 1.05
CA PHE A 206 -0.76 7.12 2.48
C PHE A 206 -0.47 5.66 2.80
N PHE A 207 0.16 5.42 3.94
CA PHE A 207 0.51 4.09 4.40
C PHE A 207 0.16 3.92 5.87
N GLU A 208 -0.50 2.81 6.19
CA GLU A 208 -0.79 2.40 7.57
C GLU A 208 0.49 1.91 8.25
N PRO A 209 1.06 2.56 9.27
CA PRO A 209 2.34 2.15 9.83
C PRO A 209 2.32 0.81 10.58
N GLN A 210 1.16 0.34 11.03
CA GLN A 210 1.05 -0.99 11.68
C GLN A 210 1.18 -2.14 10.68
N SER A 211 0.89 -1.89 9.40
CA SER A 211 0.90 -2.92 8.36
C SER A 211 1.74 -2.57 7.15
N GLY A 212 2.10 -1.30 6.95
CA GLY A 212 2.59 -0.63 5.73
C GLY A 212 1.84 -0.98 4.45
N ASN A 213 0.56 -1.33 4.58
CA ASN A 213 -0.36 -1.29 3.46
C ASN A 213 -0.57 0.16 3.01
N GLU A 214 -0.76 0.33 1.71
CA GLU A 214 -1.20 1.59 1.12
C GLU A 214 -2.70 1.78 1.41
N GLU A 215 -3.10 2.96 1.87
CA GLU A 215 -4.48 3.28 2.27
C GLU A 215 -5.09 4.38 1.39
N ASP A 216 -6.40 4.27 1.10
CA ASP A 216 -7.15 5.28 0.35
C ASP A 216 -7.73 6.34 1.30
N VAL A 217 -6.88 7.28 1.74
CA VAL A 217 -7.26 8.31 2.71
C VAL A 217 -7.81 9.54 1.99
N ILE A 218 -9.14 9.65 1.93
CA ILE A 218 -9.86 10.74 1.24
C ILE A 218 -10.94 11.31 2.16
N VAL A 219 -10.97 12.64 2.34
CA VAL A 219 -12.02 13.31 3.11
C VAL A 219 -13.41 12.98 2.56
N GLY A 220 -14.35 12.72 3.46
CA GLY A 220 -15.70 12.32 3.12
C GLY A 220 -15.88 10.83 2.84
N ARG A 221 -14.81 10.04 2.66
CA ARG A 221 -14.89 8.58 2.54
C ARG A 221 -14.80 7.90 3.90
N ARG A 222 -15.23 6.64 3.94
CA ARG A 222 -14.98 5.78 5.11
C ARG A 222 -13.54 5.30 5.08
N TYR A 223 -12.90 5.27 6.23
CA TYR A 223 -11.59 4.63 6.37
C TYR A 223 -11.73 3.13 6.12
N SER A 224 -10.89 2.59 5.25
CA SER A 224 -10.92 1.19 4.80
C SER A 224 -10.35 0.20 5.82
N GLY A 225 -9.38 0.65 6.61
CA GLY A 225 -8.67 -0.22 7.54
C GLY A 225 -9.54 -0.71 8.70
N VAL A 226 -9.50 -2.02 8.96
CA VAL A 226 -10.00 -2.62 10.20
C VAL A 226 -8.79 -2.91 11.07
N LEU A 227 -8.50 -1.99 12.00
CA LEU A 227 -7.28 -1.99 12.80
C LEU A 227 -7.60 -1.67 14.26
N ALA A 228 -6.71 -2.09 15.16
CA ALA A 228 -6.80 -1.70 16.56
C ALA A 228 -6.72 -0.16 16.68
N GLY A 229 -7.59 0.41 17.51
CA GLY A 229 -7.68 1.86 17.73
C GLY A 229 -8.50 2.63 16.70
N VAL A 230 -8.99 2.00 15.62
CA VAL A 230 -9.81 2.67 14.60
C VAL A 230 -11.28 2.22 14.70
N PRO A 231 -12.24 3.13 14.97
CA PRO A 231 -13.65 2.75 14.97
C PRO A 231 -14.08 2.32 13.55
N GLY A 232 -14.68 1.14 13.43
CA GLY A 232 -15.07 0.57 12.13
C GLY A 232 -16.08 1.45 11.37
N GLY A 233 -15.85 1.64 10.06
CA GLY A 233 -16.74 2.42 9.20
C GLY A 233 -16.72 3.93 9.43
N SER A 234 -15.73 4.44 10.17
CA SER A 234 -15.56 5.88 10.45
C SER A 234 -15.38 6.69 9.16
N LYS A 235 -16.13 7.79 9.04
CA LYS A 235 -16.01 8.74 7.92
C LYS A 235 -14.91 9.75 8.20
N ILE A 236 -13.96 9.90 7.28
CA ILE A 236 -12.88 10.88 7.37
C ILE A 236 -13.47 12.28 7.24
N ALA A 237 -13.19 13.15 8.21
CA ALA A 237 -13.65 14.52 8.26
C ALA A 237 -12.54 15.52 7.93
N GLU A 238 -11.31 15.24 8.35
CA GLU A 238 -10.15 16.12 8.15
C GLU A 238 -8.88 15.30 8.07
N ILE A 239 -7.93 15.75 7.24
CA ILE A 239 -6.58 15.19 7.13
C ILE A 239 -5.57 16.34 7.28
N GLU A 240 -4.70 16.23 8.28
CA GLU A 240 -3.56 17.13 8.48
C GLU A 240 -2.26 16.32 8.33
N ILE A 241 -1.32 16.80 7.50
CA ILE A 241 -0.01 16.20 7.26
C ILE A 241 1.06 17.14 7.80
N ARG A 242 1.85 16.67 8.76
CA ARG A 242 3.02 17.34 9.31
C ARG A 242 4.27 16.69 8.73
N TRP A 243 4.93 17.38 7.82
CA TRP A 243 6.14 16.88 7.18
C TRP A 243 7.35 17.02 8.11
N ASN A 244 8.27 16.07 8.01
CA ASN A 244 9.52 16.09 8.78
C ASN A 244 10.53 17.16 8.35
N ASP A 245 10.21 17.97 7.34
CA ASP A 245 10.91 19.22 7.03
C ASP A 245 10.28 20.45 7.74
N GLY A 246 9.29 20.23 8.60
CA GLY A 246 8.57 21.27 9.33
C GLY A 246 7.38 21.89 8.59
N SER A 247 7.15 21.52 7.33
CA SER A 247 5.99 22.02 6.57
C SER A 247 4.68 21.33 6.97
N LEU A 248 3.55 22.03 6.74
CA LEU A 248 2.20 21.55 7.06
C LEU A 248 1.35 21.51 5.80
N THR A 249 0.53 20.47 5.63
CA THR A 249 -0.43 20.35 4.54
C THR A 249 -1.78 19.91 5.09
N ARG A 250 -2.86 20.58 4.70
CA ARG A 250 -4.23 20.19 5.04
C ARG A 250 -4.98 19.82 3.76
N LEU A 251 -5.63 18.67 3.77
CA LEU A 251 -6.44 18.24 2.63
C LEU A 251 -7.90 18.64 2.85
N PRO A 252 -8.57 19.14 1.79
CA PRO A 252 -10.00 19.42 1.81
C PRO A 252 -10.84 18.14 1.81
#